data_AF-A0A8J7XQJ1-F1
#
_entry.id   AF-A0A8J7XQJ1-F1
#
_cell.length_a   1.000
_cell.length_b   1.000
_cell.length_c   1.000
_cell.angle_alpha   90.00
_cell.angle_beta   90.00
_cell.angle_gamma   90.00
#
_symmetry.space_group_name_H-M   'P 1'
#
loop_
_entity.id
_entity.type
_entity.pdbx_description
1 polymer ?
#
loop_
_entity_poly.entity_id
_entity_poly.type
_entity_poly.pdbx_seq_one_letter_code
_entity_poly.pdbx_strand_id
1 'polypeptide(L)'
;MDSLEYFKKSYFAVDGLWFLMVEEGTSFEYALEMDKKVWRIMAKIQARTAMKSGKGFFDSLKLKWDSEGYKYHTEKYNVVIDECPWWDIMKSSGRDSQAGKVGAAICPIVYNEWAREYKAPYTIKFETHMCQGDRNCILNFQQRSVE
;
A
#
# COMPACT_ATOMS: atom_id res chain seq x y z
N MET A 1 1.47 2.76 -25.21
CA MET A 1 1.54 3.29 -23.84
C MET A 1 0.92 4.67 -23.85
N ASP A 2 -0.22 4.82 -23.17
CA ASP A 2 -0.87 6.12 -23.02
C ASP A 2 -0.25 6.95 -21.88
N SER A 3 -0.73 8.17 -21.69
CA SER A 3 -0.20 9.08 -20.67
C SER A 3 -0.41 8.56 -19.24
N LEU A 4 -1.54 7.88 -18.98
CA LEU A 4 -1.84 7.33 -17.65
C LEU A 4 -0.88 6.19 -17.30
N GLU A 5 -0.65 5.28 -18.24
CA GLU A 5 0.30 4.19 -18.10
C GLU A 5 1.74 4.71 -17.92
N TYR A 6 2.13 5.74 -18.67
CA TYR A 6 3.42 6.41 -18.51
C TYR A 6 3.60 7.01 -17.10
N PHE A 7 2.63 7.76 -16.60
CA PHE A 7 2.72 8.37 -15.27
C PHE A 7 2.67 7.33 -14.15
N LYS A 8 1.88 6.26 -14.30
CA LYS A 8 1.84 5.14 -13.35
C LYS A 8 3.20 4.46 -13.23
N LYS A 9 3.83 4.12 -14.36
CA LYS A 9 5.18 3.53 -14.36
C LYS A 9 6.23 4.48 -13.79
N SER A 10 6.13 5.77 -14.13
CA SER A 10 7.03 6.80 -13.58
C SER A 10 6.89 6.94 -12.06
N TYR A 11 5.66 6.86 -11.54
CA TYR A 11 5.39 6.90 -10.10
C TYR A 11 6.02 5.70 -9.37
N PHE A 12 5.84 4.48 -9.89
CA PHE A 12 6.49 3.29 -9.33
C PHE A 12 8.02 3.35 -9.40
N ALA A 13 8.56 3.85 -10.50
CA ALA A 13 10.00 4.00 -10.67
C ALA A 13 10.58 5.02 -9.67
N VAL A 14 9.95 6.18 -9.53
CA VAL A 14 10.44 7.22 -8.60
C VAL A 14 10.39 6.73 -7.16
N ASP A 15 9.37 5.95 -6.79
CA ASP A 15 9.25 5.34 -5.47
C ASP A 15 10.42 4.39 -5.18
N GLY A 16 10.71 3.47 -6.10
CA GLY A 16 11.86 2.58 -5.96
C GLY A 16 13.20 3.31 -5.92
N LEU A 17 13.37 4.34 -6.77
CA LEU A 17 14.62 5.09 -6.91
C LEU A 17 14.96 5.89 -5.64
N TRP A 18 14.01 6.63 -5.06
CA TRP A 18 14.34 7.42 -3.87
C TRP A 18 14.72 6.52 -2.68
N PHE A 19 14.05 5.36 -2.53
CA PHE A 19 14.41 4.38 -1.52
C PHE A 19 15.85 3.91 -1.70
N LEU A 20 16.21 3.53 -2.93
CA LEU A 20 17.57 3.10 -3.28
C LEU A 20 18.62 4.18 -2.99
N MET A 21 18.35 5.43 -3.35
CA MET A 21 19.29 6.53 -3.10
C MET A 21 19.52 6.76 -1.59
N VAL A 22 18.47 6.60 -0.77
CA VAL A 22 18.61 6.71 0.69
C VAL A 22 19.36 5.51 1.25
N GLU A 23 19.01 4.29 0.80
CA GLU A 23 19.66 3.05 1.22
C GLU A 23 21.17 3.05 0.93
N GLU A 24 21.57 3.43 -0.29
CA GLU A 24 22.97 3.51 -0.72
C GLU A 24 23.78 4.52 0.12
N GLY A 25 23.19 5.67 0.44
CA GLY A 25 23.83 6.69 1.27
C GLY A 25 23.81 6.41 2.77
N THR A 26 23.02 5.43 3.23
CA THR A 26 22.81 5.17 4.66
C THR A 26 22.74 3.66 4.97
N SER A 27 21.54 3.12 5.16
CA SER A 27 21.27 1.69 5.35
C SER A 27 19.82 1.37 4.97
N PHE A 28 19.53 0.08 4.78
CA PHE A 28 18.16 -0.40 4.54
C PHE A 28 17.20 0.02 5.66
N GLU A 29 17.62 -0.12 6.92
CA GLU A 29 16.79 0.23 8.08
C GLU A 29 16.46 1.71 8.08
N TYR A 30 17.44 2.58 7.81
CA TYR A 30 17.20 4.01 7.74
C TYR A 30 16.30 4.39 6.57
N ALA A 31 16.52 3.79 5.39
CA ALA A 31 15.66 3.98 4.23
C ALA A 31 14.21 3.57 4.54
N LEU A 32 13.99 2.41 5.17
CA LEU A 32 12.67 1.94 5.56
C LEU A 32 12.01 2.85 6.61
N GLU A 33 12.78 3.41 7.55
CA GLU A 33 12.25 4.40 8.50
C GLU A 33 11.83 5.70 7.82
N MET A 34 12.57 6.15 6.79
CA MET A 34 12.12 7.28 5.98
C MET A 34 10.89 6.92 5.16
N ASP A 35 10.85 5.72 4.61
CA ASP A 35 9.74 5.21 3.77
C ASP A 35 8.44 5.18 4.56
N LYS A 36 8.46 4.70 5.81
CA LYS A 36 7.32 4.78 6.74
C LYS A 36 6.80 6.21 6.92
N LYS A 37 7.69 7.21 7.00
CA LYS A 37 7.31 8.63 7.17
C LYS A 37 6.68 9.18 5.90
N VAL A 38 7.31 8.92 4.75
CA VAL A 38 6.81 9.34 3.44
C VAL A 38 5.43 8.74 3.18
N TRP A 39 5.28 7.42 3.33
CA TRP A 39 4.01 6.74 3.06
C TRP A 39 2.91 7.11 4.04
N ARG A 40 3.22 7.48 5.29
CA ARG A 40 2.22 8.06 6.21
C ARG A 40 1.67 9.38 5.69
N ILE A 41 2.50 10.23 5.10
CA ILE A 41 2.06 11.52 4.52
C ILE A 41 1.35 11.27 3.18
N MET A 42 1.93 10.44 2.31
CA MET A 42 1.39 10.14 1.00
C MET A 42 0.02 9.48 1.08
N ALA A 43 -0.17 8.53 2.01
CA ALA A 43 -1.47 7.90 2.25
C ALA A 43 -2.57 8.93 2.58
N LYS A 44 -2.26 9.96 3.38
CA LYS A 44 -3.20 11.04 3.68
C LYS A 44 -3.54 11.86 2.45
N ILE A 45 -2.54 12.20 1.65
CA ILE A 45 -2.73 12.95 0.40
C ILE A 45 -3.60 12.16 -0.56
N GLN A 46 -3.32 10.86 -0.75
CA GLN A 46 -4.11 9.97 -1.60
C GLN A 46 -5.55 9.85 -1.09
N ALA A 47 -5.75 9.59 0.20
CA ALA A 47 -7.08 9.47 0.80
C ALA A 47 -7.91 10.74 0.60
N ARG A 48 -7.36 11.91 0.95
CA ARG A 48 -8.02 13.22 0.76
C ARG A 48 -8.32 13.52 -0.70
N THR A 49 -7.43 13.14 -1.60
CA THR A 49 -7.65 13.30 -3.04
C THR A 49 -8.81 12.43 -3.50
N ALA A 50 -8.86 11.17 -3.06
CA ALA A 50 -9.99 10.30 -3.35
C ALA A 50 -11.31 10.83 -2.75
N MET A 51 -11.29 11.44 -1.55
CA MET A 51 -12.47 12.04 -0.94
C MET A 51 -13.09 13.16 -1.79
N LYS A 52 -12.27 13.90 -2.57
CA LYS A 52 -12.77 14.94 -3.48
C LYS A 52 -13.66 14.39 -4.60
N SER A 53 -13.63 13.09 -4.86
CA SER A 53 -14.54 12.44 -5.80
C SER A 53 -15.94 12.15 -5.21
N GLY A 54 -16.14 12.38 -3.90
CA GLY A 54 -17.40 12.10 -3.22
C GLY A 54 -17.64 10.61 -2.89
N LYS A 55 -16.70 9.73 -3.21
CA LYS A 55 -16.77 8.29 -2.92
C LYS A 55 -16.61 7.99 -1.42
N GLY A 56 -17.35 6.98 -0.95
CA GLY A 56 -17.19 6.44 0.40
C GLY A 56 -15.88 5.66 0.56
N PHE A 57 -15.51 5.35 1.81
CA PHE A 57 -14.23 4.73 2.17
C PHE A 57 -13.85 3.51 1.32
N PHE A 58 -14.75 2.53 1.20
CA PHE A 58 -14.49 1.31 0.43
C PHE A 58 -14.37 1.58 -1.08
N ASP A 59 -15.23 2.43 -1.65
CA ASP A 59 -15.16 2.73 -3.09
C ASP A 59 -13.93 3.56 -3.45
N SER A 60 -13.43 4.36 -2.52
CA SER A 60 -12.17 5.06 -2.67
C SER A 60 -10.95 4.13 -2.55
N LEU A 61 -11.02 3.09 -1.71
CA LEU A 61 -10.00 2.04 -1.69
C LEU A 61 -10.01 1.23 -2.99
N LYS A 62 -11.18 0.90 -3.54
CA LYS A 62 -11.29 0.30 -4.88
C LYS A 62 -10.61 1.16 -5.94
N LEU A 63 -10.87 2.47 -5.94
CA LEU A 63 -10.19 3.40 -6.83
C LEU A 63 -8.66 3.31 -6.70
N LYS A 64 -8.12 3.23 -5.47
CA LYS A 64 -6.68 3.04 -5.24
C LYS A 64 -6.19 1.71 -5.83
N TRP A 65 -6.83 0.60 -5.46
CA TRP A 65 -6.43 -0.73 -5.92
C TRP A 65 -6.48 -0.86 -7.44
N ASP A 66 -7.56 -0.39 -8.06
CA ASP A 66 -7.75 -0.41 -9.51
C ASP A 66 -6.70 0.46 -10.22
N SER A 67 -6.42 1.66 -9.69
CA SER A 67 -5.40 2.57 -10.25
C SER A 67 -4.00 1.97 -10.18
N GLU A 68 -3.65 1.34 -9.06
CA GLU A 68 -2.36 0.69 -8.88
C GLU A 68 -2.27 -0.67 -9.60
N GLY A 69 -3.40 -1.25 -9.99
CA GLY A 69 -3.46 -2.48 -10.78
C GLY A 69 -3.44 -3.75 -9.93
N TYR A 70 -3.95 -3.69 -8.70
CA TYR A 70 -4.16 -4.89 -7.88
C TYR A 70 -5.25 -5.77 -8.47
N LYS A 71 -5.14 -7.08 -8.24
CA LYS A 71 -6.29 -8.00 -8.30
C LYS A 71 -6.69 -8.37 -6.89
N TYR A 72 -7.97 -8.23 -6.60
CA TYR A 72 -8.51 -8.43 -5.27
C TYR A 72 -9.98 -8.82 -5.33
N HIS A 73 -10.45 -9.40 -4.24
CA HIS A 73 -11.86 -9.64 -3.99
C HIS A 73 -12.20 -9.36 -2.52
N THR A 74 -13.49 -9.21 -2.26
CA THR A 74 -14.00 -8.95 -0.90
C THR A 74 -14.66 -10.20 -0.35
N GLU A 75 -14.30 -10.54 0.88
CA GLU A 75 -15.05 -11.45 1.73
C GLU A 75 -15.62 -10.65 2.91
N LYS A 76 -16.54 -11.23 3.68
CA LYS A 76 -17.37 -10.52 4.69
C LYS A 76 -16.66 -9.38 5.45
N TYR A 77 -15.50 -9.66 6.03
CA TYR A 77 -14.68 -8.68 6.76
C TYR A 77 -13.26 -8.54 6.21
N ASN A 78 -12.98 -9.17 5.06
CA ASN A 78 -11.65 -9.25 4.48
C ASN A 78 -11.62 -8.65 3.08
N VAL A 79 -10.51 -8.02 2.75
CA VAL A 79 -10.11 -7.84 1.36
C VAL A 79 -8.93 -8.75 1.10
N VAL A 80 -9.08 -9.64 0.14
CA VAL A 80 -8.06 -10.60 -0.27
C VAL A 80 -7.40 -10.07 -1.53
N ILE A 81 -6.09 -9.84 -1.48
CA ILE A 81 -5.29 -9.44 -2.64
C ILE A 81 -4.70 -10.69 -3.26
N ASP A 82 -5.06 -10.94 -4.52
CA ASP A 82 -4.60 -12.05 -5.36
C ASP A 82 -3.37 -11.70 -6.18
N GLU A 83 -3.24 -10.44 -6.59
CA GLU A 83 -2.06 -9.93 -7.29
C GLU A 83 -1.68 -8.56 -6.72
N CYS A 84 -0.42 -8.42 -6.32
CA CYS A 84 0.13 -7.21 -5.72
C CYS A 84 1.19 -6.60 -6.64
N PRO A 85 0.93 -5.46 -7.29
CA PRO A 85 1.87 -4.86 -8.24
C PRO A 85 3.21 -4.50 -7.60
N TRP A 86 3.21 -4.11 -6.32
CA TRP A 86 4.42 -3.78 -5.58
C TRP A 86 5.29 -5.01 -5.29
N TRP A 87 4.67 -6.17 -5.04
CA TRP A 87 5.40 -7.42 -4.92
C TRP A 87 6.06 -7.78 -6.25
N ASP A 88 5.33 -7.69 -7.36
CA ASP A 88 5.86 -7.99 -8.69
C ASP A 88 7.02 -7.06 -9.06
N ILE A 89 6.92 -5.77 -8.75
CA ILE A 89 7.99 -4.79 -8.95
C ILE A 89 9.22 -5.12 -8.08
N MET A 90 9.03 -5.40 -6.80
CA MET A 90 10.14 -5.76 -5.91
C MET A 90 10.82 -7.07 -6.33
N LYS A 91 10.04 -8.08 -6.73
CA LYS A 91 10.56 -9.35 -7.21
C LYS A 91 11.33 -9.20 -8.52
N SER A 92 10.75 -8.49 -9.50
CA SER A 92 11.39 -8.25 -10.81
C SER A 92 12.64 -7.38 -10.72
N SER A 93 12.76 -6.54 -9.69
CA SER A 93 13.98 -5.78 -9.39
C SER A 93 15.01 -6.53 -8.53
N GLY A 94 14.79 -7.83 -8.26
CA GLY A 94 15.72 -8.64 -7.47
C GLY A 94 15.75 -8.30 -5.97
N ARG A 95 14.68 -7.69 -5.45
CA ARG A 95 14.54 -7.28 -4.04
C ARG A 95 13.48 -8.10 -3.30
N ASP A 96 13.28 -9.34 -3.72
CA ASP A 96 12.36 -10.29 -3.09
C ASP A 96 12.70 -10.52 -1.61
N SER A 97 13.99 -10.58 -1.27
CA SER A 97 14.43 -10.76 0.13
C SER A 97 14.07 -9.59 1.06
N GLN A 98 13.90 -8.37 0.52
CA GLN A 98 13.51 -7.18 1.27
C GLN A 98 12.00 -6.94 1.26
N ALA A 99 11.30 -7.43 0.23
CA ALA A 99 9.88 -7.15 0.00
C ALA A 99 9.00 -7.50 1.21
N GLY A 100 9.29 -8.61 1.89
CA GLY A 100 8.57 -9.03 3.10
C GLY A 100 8.68 -8.03 4.25
N LYS A 101 9.86 -7.40 4.43
CA LYS A 101 10.09 -6.38 5.46
C LYS A 101 9.41 -5.06 5.09
N VAL A 102 9.51 -4.65 3.83
CA VAL A 102 8.90 -3.42 3.31
C VAL A 102 7.37 -3.53 3.37
N GLY A 103 6.79 -4.58 2.80
CA GLY A 103 5.33 -4.77 2.75
C GLY A 103 4.68 -4.81 4.13
N ALA A 104 5.25 -5.56 5.08
CA ALA A 104 4.73 -5.64 6.44
C ALA A 104 4.84 -4.33 7.22
N ALA A 105 5.80 -3.46 6.86
CA ALA A 105 5.93 -2.14 7.46
C ALA A 105 4.99 -1.11 6.83
N ILE A 106 4.91 -1.07 5.50
CA ILE A 106 4.28 0.02 4.75
C ILE A 106 2.80 -0.21 4.53
N CYS A 107 2.38 -1.44 4.16
CA CYS A 107 0.97 -1.69 3.84
C CYS A 107 0.05 -1.34 5.02
N PRO A 108 0.30 -1.78 6.28
CA PRO A 108 -0.54 -1.40 7.40
C PRO A 108 -0.60 0.11 7.64
N ILE A 109 0.50 0.84 7.45
CA ILE A 109 0.55 2.31 7.58
C ILE A 109 -0.39 2.93 6.55
N VAL A 110 -0.26 2.56 5.28
CA VAL A 110 -1.04 3.16 4.20
C VAL A 110 -2.54 2.98 4.45
N TYR A 111 -3.00 1.74 4.68
CA TYR A 111 -4.44 1.49 4.81
C TYR A 111 -5.03 2.07 6.10
N ASN A 112 -4.29 2.07 7.22
CA ASN A 112 -4.80 2.66 8.46
C ASN A 112 -4.83 4.19 8.41
N GLU A 113 -3.91 4.85 7.70
CA GLU A 113 -4.00 6.29 7.45
C GLU A 113 -5.18 6.64 6.55
N TRP A 114 -5.48 5.81 5.55
CA TRP A 114 -6.73 5.93 4.78
C TRP A 114 -7.96 5.83 5.69
N ALA A 115 -8.05 4.80 6.54
CA ALA A 115 -9.17 4.67 7.49
C ALA A 115 -9.28 5.88 8.42
N ARG A 116 -8.15 6.45 8.86
CA ARG A 116 -8.12 7.64 9.72
C ARG A 116 -8.67 8.87 9.01
N GLU A 117 -8.25 9.15 7.78
CA GLU A 117 -8.71 10.33 7.03
C GLU A 117 -10.21 10.25 6.70
N TYR A 118 -10.72 9.05 6.40
CA TYR A 118 -12.15 8.82 6.21
C TYR A 118 -12.96 8.77 7.51
N LYS A 119 -12.30 8.86 8.68
CA LYS A 119 -12.91 8.59 10.00
C LYS A 119 -13.69 7.27 10.00
N ALA A 120 -13.18 6.28 9.27
CA ALA A 120 -13.83 4.99 9.13
C ALA A 120 -13.82 4.26 10.49
N PRO A 121 -14.86 3.49 10.82
CA PRO A 121 -14.96 2.77 12.10
C PRO A 121 -14.10 1.50 12.11
N TYR A 122 -13.01 1.46 11.34
CA TYR A 122 -12.19 0.28 11.14
C TYR A 122 -10.73 0.52 11.49
N THR A 123 -10.11 -0.51 12.08
CA THR A 123 -8.66 -0.71 12.09
C THR A 123 -8.35 -1.87 11.16
N ILE A 124 -7.38 -1.72 10.28
CA ILE A 124 -7.06 -2.72 9.26
C ILE A 124 -5.84 -3.48 9.72
N LYS A 125 -6.00 -4.79 9.91
CA LYS A 125 -4.90 -5.70 10.23
C LYS A 125 -4.58 -6.55 9.01
N PHE A 126 -3.31 -6.77 8.78
CA PHE A 126 -2.85 -7.72 7.77
C PHE A 126 -2.65 -9.07 8.45
N GLU A 127 -3.45 -10.06 8.04
CA GLU A 127 -3.32 -11.43 8.55
C GLU A 127 -2.20 -12.17 7.83
N THR A 128 -2.01 -11.91 6.55
CA THR A 128 -1.00 -12.53 5.70
C THR A 128 -0.37 -11.52 4.75
N HIS A 129 0.84 -11.82 4.28
CA HIS A 129 1.58 -11.01 3.31
C HIS A 129 2.18 -11.92 2.23
N MET A 130 1.74 -11.74 0.98
CA MET A 130 2.27 -12.49 -0.15
C MET A 130 3.80 -12.30 -0.32
N CYS A 131 4.31 -11.10 -0.04
CA CYS A 131 5.75 -10.84 -0.06
C CYS A 131 6.54 -11.51 1.07
N GLN A 132 5.87 -12.22 1.99
CA GLN A 132 6.47 -13.07 3.03
C GLN A 132 6.30 -14.56 2.73
N GLY A 133 5.81 -14.92 1.54
CA GLY A 133 5.64 -16.31 1.10
C GLY A 133 4.21 -16.85 1.20
N ASP A 134 3.26 -16.05 1.71
CA ASP A 134 1.84 -16.43 1.70
C ASP A 134 1.27 -16.43 0.27
N ARG A 135 0.16 -17.14 0.08
CA ARG A 135 -0.55 -17.15 -1.20
C ARG A 135 -1.16 -15.80 -1.55
N ASN A 136 -1.69 -15.10 -0.56
CA ASN A 136 -2.47 -13.87 -0.70
C ASN A 136 -2.09 -12.88 0.41
N CYS A 137 -2.33 -11.57 0.20
CA CYS A 137 -2.41 -10.64 1.33
C CYS A 137 -3.86 -10.53 1.79
N ILE A 138 -4.12 -10.76 3.08
CA ILE A 138 -5.47 -10.68 3.66
C ILE A 138 -5.53 -9.46 4.58
N LEU A 139 -6.37 -8.50 4.20
CA LEU A 139 -6.65 -7.29 4.97
C LEU A 139 -7.96 -7.49 5.74
N ASN A 140 -7.86 -7.68 7.04
CA ASN A 140 -9.00 -7.82 7.93
C ASN A 140 -9.44 -6.45 8.48
N PHE A 141 -10.69 -6.08 8.23
CA PHE A 141 -11.29 -4.81 8.67
C PHE A 141 -11.99 -5.01 10.01
N GLN A 142 -11.30 -4.67 11.10
CA GLN A 142 -11.81 -4.82 12.46
C GLN A 142 -12.55 -3.56 12.88
N GLN A 143 -13.79 -3.70 13.35
CA GLN A 143 -14.50 -2.56 13.94
C GLN A 143 -13.68 -2.01 15.12
N ARG A 144 -13.52 -0.69 15.16
CA ARG A 144 -12.99 -0.02 16.35
C ARG A 144 -14.05 -0.13 17.43
N SER A 145 -13.66 -0.70 18.57
CA SER A 145 -14.46 -0.59 19.79
C SER A 145 -14.77 0.88 20.02
N VAL A 146 -16.05 1.19 20.26
CA VAL A 146 -16.45 2.51 20.72
C VAL A 146 -15.98 2.59 22.18
N GLU A 147 -14.95 3.39 22.44
CA GLU A 147 -14.66 3.91 23.78
C GLU A 147 -15.45 5.20 24.00
#